data_AF-A0AAW1SFZ3-F1
#
_entry.id   AF-A0AAW1SFZ3-F1
#
_cell.length_a   1.000
_cell.length_b   1.000
_cell.length_c   1.000
_cell.angle_alpha   90.00
_cell.angle_beta   90.00
_cell.angle_gamma   90.00
#
_symmetry.space_group_name_H-M   'P 1'
#
loop_
_entity.id
_entity.type
_entity.pdbx_description
1 polymer ?
#
loop_
_entity_poly.entity_id
_entity_poly.type
_entity_poly.pdbx_seq_one_letter_code
_entity_poly.pdbx_strand_id
1 'polypeptide(L)'
;MVDRGSFRRYARRCLPCEGGEEPGSPSPPVEEAEPAPDTALPGEVEGYLRTLSKNSRWRAKGLHARRFAGSSTAGFEFEVTADACQDLWRAQEGRCALSGEPLATDVGRGPEHKRARMWNASLDRIDSARNYSRDNVQLVCSAVNIMKSQLDMPDFTRFCRMVAARHPL
;
A
#
# COMPACT_ATOMS: atom_id res chain seq x y z
N MET A 1 -3.70 7.48 42.48
CA MET A 1 -4.15 8.77 41.90
C MET A 1 -3.04 9.28 41.01
N VAL A 2 -3.19 9.14 39.69
CA VAL A 2 -2.20 9.63 38.72
C VAL A 2 -2.76 10.91 38.11
N ASP A 3 -2.03 11.98 38.34
CA ASP A 3 -2.41 13.36 38.13
C ASP A 3 -2.58 13.70 36.63
N ARG A 4 -3.69 14.37 36.32
CA ARG A 4 -4.07 14.82 34.98
C ARG A 4 -3.48 16.22 34.76
N GLY A 5 -2.23 16.30 34.29
CA GLY A 5 -1.60 17.61 34.20
C GLY A 5 -0.29 17.72 33.41
N SER A 6 -0.21 17.17 32.19
CA SER A 6 0.90 17.57 31.30
C SER A 6 0.58 17.38 29.81
N PHE A 7 -0.45 18.10 29.34
CA PHE A 7 -0.71 18.33 27.91
C PHE A 7 -0.74 19.84 27.68
N ARG A 8 0.40 20.51 27.74
CA ARG A 8 0.55 21.92 27.32
C ARG A 8 2.03 22.29 27.34
N ARG A 9 2.76 21.99 26.26
CA ARG A 9 4.05 22.67 25.98
C ARG A 9 4.61 22.44 24.58
N TYR A 10 3.79 22.50 23.52
CA TYR A 10 4.30 22.80 22.18
C TYR A 10 3.27 23.61 21.39
N ALA A 11 3.11 24.87 21.81
CA ALA A 11 2.56 25.92 20.96
C ALA A 11 3.61 27.02 20.87
N ARG A 12 3.79 27.55 19.67
CA ARG A 12 4.62 28.70 19.25
C ARG A 12 6.04 28.36 18.75
N ARG A 13 6.14 28.24 17.42
CA ARG A 13 6.75 29.30 16.59
C ARG A 13 6.29 29.13 15.14
N CYS A 14 5.16 29.74 14.80
CA CYS A 14 4.78 29.97 13.41
C CYS A 14 5.78 31.00 12.84
N LEU A 15 6.46 30.65 11.76
CA LEU A 15 7.14 31.61 10.89
C LEU A 15 6.13 32.09 9.83
N PRO A 16 6.21 33.36 9.40
CA PRO A 16 5.27 33.92 8.43
C PRO A 16 5.46 33.29 7.05
N CYS A 17 4.35 32.89 6.45
CA CYS A 17 4.24 32.51 5.06
C CYS A 17 4.08 33.81 4.24
N GLU A 18 5.11 34.21 3.51
CA GLU A 18 5.04 35.31 2.54
C GLU A 18 5.47 34.75 1.19
N GLY A 19 4.58 34.80 0.18
CA GLY A 19 4.93 34.52 -1.21
C GLY A 19 3.85 33.80 -2.03
N GLY A 20 2.86 34.57 -2.49
CA GLY A 20 2.40 34.68 -3.89
C GLY A 20 2.13 33.43 -4.74
N GLU A 21 0.92 33.41 -5.31
CA GLU A 21 0.35 32.47 -6.29
C GLU A 21 1.13 32.35 -7.60
N GLU A 22 1.04 31.15 -8.22
CA GLU A 22 0.90 31.00 -9.66
C GLU A 22 -0.27 30.01 -9.92
N PRO A 23 -1.32 30.41 -10.66
CA PRO A 23 -2.42 29.53 -11.02
C PRO A 23 -2.13 28.82 -12.34
N GLY A 24 -2.32 27.50 -12.36
CA GLY A 24 -2.57 26.76 -13.58
C GLY A 24 -1.33 26.25 -14.31
N SER A 25 -1.00 24.99 -14.03
CA SER A 25 -0.75 24.06 -15.12
C SER A 25 -1.83 22.99 -15.02
N PRO A 26 -2.71 22.82 -16.02
CA PRO A 26 -3.57 21.64 -16.05
C PRO A 26 -2.64 20.44 -16.00
N SER A 27 -2.95 19.49 -15.10
CA SER A 27 -2.40 18.14 -15.21
C SER A 27 -2.46 17.75 -16.68
N PRO A 28 -1.35 17.24 -17.27
CA PRO A 28 -1.42 16.77 -18.64
C PRO A 28 -2.63 15.84 -18.74
N PRO A 29 -3.39 15.88 -19.87
CA PRO A 29 -4.42 14.89 -20.08
C PRO A 29 -3.79 13.54 -19.75
N VAL A 30 -4.46 12.77 -18.89
CA VAL A 30 -4.15 11.37 -18.69
C VAL A 30 -4.14 10.77 -20.08
N GLU A 31 -2.96 10.71 -20.71
CA GLU A 31 -2.74 9.95 -21.92
C GLU A 31 -3.26 8.58 -21.54
N GLU A 32 -4.34 8.19 -22.20
CA GLU A 32 -4.91 6.87 -22.08
C GLU A 32 -3.73 5.92 -22.24
N ALA A 33 -3.31 5.31 -21.14
CA ALA A 33 -2.23 4.35 -21.15
C ALA A 33 -2.66 3.29 -22.16
N GLU A 34 -2.02 3.32 -23.33
CA GLU A 34 -2.17 2.34 -24.39
C GLU A 34 -2.25 0.97 -23.70
N PRO A 35 -3.35 0.21 -23.86
CA PRO A 35 -3.57 -1.00 -23.09
C PRO A 35 -2.33 -1.87 -23.24
N ALA A 36 -1.68 -2.16 -22.09
CA ALA A 36 -0.46 -2.95 -22.07
C ALA A 36 -0.63 -4.13 -23.03
N PRO A 37 0.30 -4.34 -23.98
CA PRO A 37 0.14 -5.33 -25.03
C PRO A 37 -0.23 -6.67 -24.39
N ASP A 38 -1.12 -7.42 -25.04
CA ASP A 38 -1.67 -8.73 -24.64
C ASP A 38 -0.57 -9.80 -24.47
N THR A 39 0.37 -9.50 -23.59
CA THR A 39 1.60 -10.21 -23.33
C THR A 39 1.29 -11.02 -22.11
N ALA A 40 1.27 -12.34 -22.28
CA ALA A 40 1.09 -13.25 -21.17
C ALA A 40 2.09 -12.89 -20.05
N LEU A 41 1.59 -12.79 -18.82
CA LEU A 41 2.46 -12.62 -17.65
C LEU A 41 3.40 -13.82 -17.57
N PRO A 42 4.65 -13.65 -17.09
CA PRO A 42 5.50 -14.79 -16.79
C PRO A 42 4.75 -15.76 -15.87
N GLY A 43 4.79 -17.06 -16.15
CA GLY A 43 3.99 -18.05 -15.40
C GLY A 43 4.30 -18.07 -13.89
N GLU A 44 5.51 -17.68 -13.52
CA GLU A 44 5.91 -17.44 -12.13
C GLU A 44 5.16 -16.27 -11.46
N VAL A 45 4.96 -15.15 -12.16
CA VAL A 45 4.16 -14.01 -11.69
C VAL A 45 2.69 -14.40 -11.60
N GLU A 46 2.15 -15.07 -12.61
CA GLU A 46 0.77 -15.54 -12.60
C GLU A 46 0.49 -16.50 -11.43
N GLY A 47 1.39 -17.47 -11.21
CA GLY A 47 1.33 -18.40 -10.09
C GLY A 47 1.41 -17.70 -8.73
N TYR A 48 2.23 -16.65 -8.62
CA TYR A 48 2.30 -15.81 -7.44
C TYR A 48 0.99 -15.08 -7.17
N LEU A 49 0.44 -14.38 -8.18
CA LEU A 49 -0.79 -13.59 -8.05
C LEU A 49 -2.01 -14.46 -7.72
N ARG A 50 -2.08 -15.66 -8.30
CA ARG A 50 -3.08 -16.68 -7.95
C ARG A 50 -2.99 -17.07 -6.47
N THR A 51 -1.77 -17.24 -5.96
CA THR A 51 -1.51 -17.55 -4.55
C THR A 51 -1.82 -16.35 -3.65
N LEU A 52 -1.49 -15.13 -4.08
CA LEU A 52 -1.76 -13.89 -3.37
C LEU A 52 -3.25 -13.67 -3.16
N SER A 53 -4.09 -13.87 -4.18
CA SER A 53 -5.55 -13.76 -4.06
C SER A 53 -6.11 -14.75 -3.02
N LYS A 54 -5.67 -16.02 -3.06
CA LYS A 54 -6.07 -17.05 -2.08
C LYS A 54 -5.66 -16.68 -0.65
N ASN A 55 -4.43 -16.23 -0.46
CA ASN A 55 -3.89 -15.86 0.85
C ASN A 55 -4.56 -14.59 1.41
N SER A 56 -4.85 -13.61 0.55
CA SER A 56 -5.52 -12.36 0.93
C SER A 56 -6.96 -12.62 1.35
N ARG A 57 -7.67 -13.50 0.65
CA ARG A 57 -9.01 -13.99 1.05
C ARG A 57 -8.99 -14.63 2.44
N TRP A 58 -7.98 -15.46 2.71
CA TRP A 58 -7.79 -16.10 4.02
C TRP A 58 -7.55 -15.08 5.14
N ARG A 59 -6.80 -14.01 4.86
CA ARG A 59 -6.56 -12.90 5.81
C ARG A 59 -7.82 -12.08 6.05
N ALA A 60 -8.57 -11.74 5.00
CA ALA A 60 -9.81 -10.97 5.10
C ALA A 60 -10.89 -11.68 5.93
N LYS A 61 -10.99 -13.02 5.83
CA LYS A 61 -11.92 -13.85 6.61
C LYS A 61 -11.55 -14.05 8.08
N GLY A 62 -10.47 -13.44 8.58
CA GLY A 62 -10.13 -13.48 10.00
C GLY A 62 -9.66 -14.84 10.55
N LEU A 63 -9.46 -15.88 9.71
CA LEU A 63 -9.00 -17.20 10.20
C LEU A 63 -7.57 -17.17 10.78
N HIS A 64 -6.81 -16.09 10.55
CA HIS A 64 -5.48 -15.86 11.14
C HIS A 64 -5.50 -15.07 12.46
N ALA A 65 -6.68 -14.70 12.98
CA ALA A 65 -6.84 -13.85 14.17
C ALA A 65 -6.10 -14.38 15.42
N ARG A 66 -5.84 -15.70 15.50
CA ARG A 66 -5.07 -16.28 16.61
C ARG A 66 -3.57 -15.96 16.62
N ARG A 67 -2.97 -15.56 15.49
CA ARG A 67 -1.51 -15.30 15.40
C ARG A 67 -1.14 -13.81 15.46
N PHE A 68 -2.11 -12.93 15.28
CA PHE A 68 -1.95 -11.47 15.34
C PHE A 68 -3.13 -10.86 16.11
N ALA A 69 -3.17 -11.06 17.42
CA ALA A 69 -4.25 -10.65 18.33
C ALA A 69 -4.47 -9.11 18.47
N GLY A 70 -3.99 -8.31 17.51
CA GLY A 70 -4.13 -6.85 17.49
C GLY A 70 -4.63 -6.26 16.16
N SER A 71 -4.89 -7.09 15.14
CA SER A 71 -5.50 -6.60 13.89
C SER A 71 -7.01 -6.66 14.03
N SER A 72 -7.70 -5.51 13.96
CA SER A 72 -9.16 -5.40 13.92
C SER A 72 -9.71 -5.99 12.61
N THR A 73 -9.63 -7.31 12.43
CA THR A 73 -10.29 -8.00 11.33
C THR A 73 -11.77 -8.15 11.68
N ALA A 74 -12.51 -7.05 11.53
CA ALA A 74 -13.91 -7.15 11.13
C ALA A 74 -13.95 -7.96 9.84
N GLY A 75 -14.91 -8.88 9.69
CA GLY A 75 -14.99 -9.76 8.52
C GLY A 75 -15.27 -8.96 7.26
N PHE A 76 -14.22 -8.51 6.56
CA PHE A 76 -14.35 -7.82 5.29
C PHE A 76 -14.74 -8.82 4.21
N GLU A 77 -15.70 -8.44 3.37
CA GLU A 77 -16.03 -9.21 2.19
C GLU A 77 -14.86 -9.14 1.18
N PHE A 78 -14.62 -10.27 0.51
CA PHE A 78 -13.49 -10.43 -0.40
C PHE A 78 -13.98 -10.92 -1.76
N GLU A 79 -14.10 -9.99 -2.70
CA GLU A 79 -14.57 -10.25 -4.06
C GLU A 79 -13.42 -10.34 -5.08
N VAL A 80 -12.21 -9.94 -4.70
CA VAL A 80 -11.05 -9.93 -5.61
C VAL A 80 -10.72 -11.33 -6.12
N THR A 81 -10.67 -11.49 -7.45
CA THR A 81 -10.29 -12.74 -8.13
C THR A 81 -8.80 -12.75 -8.47
N ALA A 82 -8.27 -13.91 -8.88
CA ALA A 82 -6.90 -13.99 -9.37
C ALA A 82 -6.71 -13.16 -10.65
N ASP A 83 -7.72 -13.13 -11.52
CA ASP A 83 -7.69 -12.36 -12.77
C ASP A 83 -7.68 -10.87 -12.49
N ALA A 84 -8.46 -10.40 -11.51
CA ALA A 84 -8.39 -9.01 -11.06
C ALA A 84 -6.99 -8.61 -10.57
N CYS A 85 -6.27 -9.52 -9.88
CA CYS A 85 -4.88 -9.26 -9.50
C CYS A 85 -3.93 -9.18 -10.71
N GLN A 86 -4.18 -9.97 -11.76
CA GLN A 86 -3.38 -9.93 -12.99
C GLN A 86 -3.66 -8.65 -13.79
N ASP A 87 -4.93 -8.25 -13.88
CA ASP A 87 -5.34 -6.98 -14.49
C ASP A 87 -4.67 -5.80 -13.79
N LEU A 88 -4.66 -5.79 -12.45
CA LEU A 88 -3.97 -4.77 -11.66
C LEU A 88 -2.45 -4.79 -11.88
N TRP A 89 -1.84 -5.98 -11.94
CA TRP A 89 -0.40 -6.08 -12.21
C TRP A 89 -0.05 -5.47 -13.56
N ARG A 90 -0.85 -5.76 -14.60
CA ARG A 90 -0.66 -5.21 -15.96
C ARG A 90 -0.87 -3.70 -15.98
N ALA A 91 -1.96 -3.22 -15.37
CA ALA A 91 -2.28 -1.80 -15.29
C ALA A 91 -1.21 -1.00 -14.51
N GLN A 92 -0.54 -1.64 -13.56
CA GLN A 92 0.56 -1.04 -12.79
C GLN A 92 1.94 -1.36 -13.37
N GLU A 93 2.03 -2.05 -14.51
CA GLU A 93 3.29 -2.47 -15.14
C GLU A 93 4.24 -3.22 -14.18
N GLY A 94 3.68 -3.99 -13.25
CA GLY A 94 4.44 -4.71 -12.21
C GLY A 94 5.12 -3.79 -11.20
N ARG A 95 4.64 -2.56 -11.01
CA ARG A 95 5.18 -1.59 -10.05
C ARG A 95 4.24 -1.38 -8.87
N CYS A 96 4.80 -0.95 -7.75
CA CYS A 96 4.06 -0.58 -6.56
C CYS A 96 3.27 0.70 -6.80
N ALA A 97 1.96 0.66 -6.56
CA ALA A 97 1.08 1.83 -6.77
C ALA A 97 1.46 3.05 -5.92
N LEU A 98 2.10 2.84 -4.75
CA LEU A 98 2.44 3.92 -3.82
C LEU A 98 3.88 4.43 -3.95
N SER A 99 4.84 3.56 -4.27
CA SER A 99 6.25 3.93 -4.35
C SER A 99 6.81 3.99 -5.77
N GLY A 100 6.12 3.43 -6.77
CA GLY A 100 6.62 3.31 -8.15
C GLY A 100 7.72 2.26 -8.36
N GLU A 101 8.21 1.65 -7.27
CA GLU A 101 9.26 0.63 -7.30
C GLU A 101 8.77 -0.71 -7.89
N PRO A 102 9.63 -1.48 -8.57
CA PRO A 102 9.27 -2.80 -9.09
C PRO A 102 8.80 -3.76 -8.00
N LEU A 103 7.74 -4.51 -8.27
CA LEU A 103 7.24 -5.56 -7.40
C LEU A 103 8.01 -6.86 -7.63
N ALA A 104 8.35 -7.53 -6.54
CA ALA A 104 8.92 -8.87 -6.57
C ALA A 104 7.84 -9.95 -6.37
N THR A 105 8.17 -11.19 -6.71
CA THR A 105 7.31 -12.37 -6.52
C THR A 105 8.08 -13.53 -5.86
N ASP A 106 9.02 -13.21 -4.97
CA ASP A 106 9.91 -14.18 -4.34
C ASP A 106 9.13 -15.13 -3.39
N VAL A 107 9.19 -16.43 -3.69
CA VAL A 107 8.58 -17.51 -2.87
C VAL A 107 9.61 -18.40 -2.18
N GLY A 108 10.91 -18.08 -2.29
CA GLY A 108 12.01 -18.84 -1.72
C GLY A 108 11.98 -18.85 -0.18
N ARG A 109 12.77 -19.73 0.44
CA ARG A 109 12.84 -19.91 1.90
C ARG A 109 14.26 -19.67 2.40
N GLY A 110 14.42 -18.83 3.41
CA GLY A 110 15.71 -18.55 4.03
C GLY A 110 15.84 -17.08 4.45
N PRO A 111 16.94 -16.70 5.11
CA PRO A 111 17.24 -15.32 5.50
C PRO A 111 17.37 -14.36 4.30
N GLU A 112 17.97 -14.81 3.20
CA GLU A 112 18.17 -14.05 1.96
C GLU A 112 16.84 -13.64 1.33
N HIS A 113 15.89 -14.57 1.24
CA HIS A 113 14.54 -14.31 0.74
C HIS A 113 13.72 -13.41 1.68
N LYS A 114 14.07 -13.31 2.97
CA LYS A 114 13.34 -12.43 3.91
C LYS A 114 13.44 -10.96 3.51
N ARG A 115 14.60 -10.52 3.02
CA ARG A 115 14.79 -9.14 2.54
C ARG A 115 14.06 -8.93 1.21
N ALA A 116 14.16 -9.87 0.28
CA ALA A 116 13.45 -9.80 -1.01
C ALA A 116 11.92 -9.69 -0.82
N ARG A 117 11.35 -10.42 0.15
CA ARG A 117 9.92 -10.36 0.46
C ARG A 117 9.40 -8.99 0.89
N MET A 118 10.26 -8.04 1.27
CA MET A 118 9.84 -6.66 1.52
C MET A 118 9.31 -5.97 0.26
N TRP A 119 9.86 -6.34 -0.90
CA TRP A 119 9.51 -5.84 -2.21
C TRP A 119 8.41 -6.64 -2.88
N ASN A 120 8.01 -7.77 -2.29
CA ASN A 120 6.99 -8.62 -2.87
C ASN A 120 5.63 -7.94 -2.99
N ALA A 121 4.92 -8.28 -4.06
CA ALA A 121 3.55 -7.84 -4.30
C ALA A 121 2.62 -8.21 -3.13
N SER A 122 1.90 -7.22 -2.64
CA SER A 122 0.93 -7.33 -1.57
C SER A 122 -0.35 -6.64 -1.99
N LEU A 123 -1.49 -7.21 -1.60
CA LEU A 123 -2.79 -6.61 -1.86
C LEU A 123 -3.10 -5.60 -0.73
N ASP A 124 -3.18 -4.32 -1.08
CA ASP A 124 -3.52 -3.23 -0.16
C ASP A 124 -4.90 -2.65 -0.50
N ARG A 125 -5.57 -2.10 0.51
CA ARG A 125 -6.85 -1.41 0.35
C ARG A 125 -6.59 0.09 0.27
N ILE A 126 -7.09 0.71 -0.79
CA ILE A 126 -7.00 2.16 -1.00
C ILE A 126 -7.67 2.86 0.19
N ASP A 127 -8.93 2.51 0.44
CA ASP A 127 -9.66 2.86 1.64
C ASP A 127 -9.76 1.65 2.58
N SER A 128 -9.14 1.79 3.76
CA SER A 128 -9.10 0.75 4.79
C SER A 128 -10.43 0.56 5.53
N ALA A 129 -11.39 1.47 5.37
CA ALA A 129 -12.76 1.31 5.88
C ALA A 129 -13.63 0.45 4.96
N ARG A 130 -13.25 0.30 3.68
CA ARG A 130 -14.02 -0.43 2.67
C ARG A 130 -13.55 -1.90 2.52
N ASN A 131 -14.40 -2.70 1.89
CA ASN A 131 -14.16 -4.12 1.58
C ASN A 131 -13.09 -4.31 0.50
N TYR A 132 -12.68 -5.56 0.27
CA TYR A 132 -11.81 -5.93 -0.85
C TYR A 132 -12.67 -6.10 -2.11
N SER A 133 -12.85 -5.01 -2.84
CA SER A 133 -13.53 -4.94 -4.14
C SER A 133 -12.55 -4.53 -5.25
N ARG A 134 -12.89 -4.78 -6.53
CA ARG A 134 -12.01 -4.48 -7.68
C ARG A 134 -11.59 -3.00 -7.75
N ASP A 135 -12.44 -2.09 -7.28
CA ASP A 135 -12.24 -0.63 -7.28
C ASP A 135 -11.52 -0.09 -6.03
N ASN A 136 -11.35 -0.90 -4.98
CA ASN A 136 -10.77 -0.48 -3.70
C ASN A 136 -9.43 -1.15 -3.37
N VAL A 137 -8.82 -1.83 -4.33
CA VAL A 137 -7.56 -2.56 -4.10
C VAL A 137 -6.48 -2.13 -5.07
N GLN A 138 -5.24 -2.23 -4.60
CA GLN A 138 -4.04 -1.91 -5.36
C GLN A 138 -2.93 -2.89 -4.99
N LEU A 139 -1.97 -3.08 -5.90
CA LEU A 139 -0.77 -3.86 -5.61
C LEU A 139 0.34 -2.93 -5.10
N VAL A 140 0.89 -3.25 -3.94
CA VAL A 140 1.97 -2.49 -3.31
C VAL A 140 3.07 -3.42 -2.82
N CYS A 141 4.26 -2.88 -2.55
CA CYS A 141 5.30 -3.64 -1.87
C CYS A 141 4.82 -4.06 -0.47
N SER A 142 5.17 -5.27 -0.05
CA SER A 142 4.81 -5.79 1.27
C SER A 142 5.31 -4.91 2.42
N ALA A 143 6.49 -4.30 2.29
CA ALA A 143 6.99 -3.33 3.27
C ALA A 143 6.11 -2.08 3.34
N VAL A 144 5.70 -1.54 2.18
CA VAL A 144 4.84 -0.35 2.12
C VAL A 144 3.46 -0.66 2.72
N ASN A 145 2.88 -1.82 2.42
CA ASN A 145 1.61 -2.27 3.04
C ASN A 145 1.72 -2.34 4.57
N ILE A 146 2.81 -2.92 5.08
CA ILE A 146 3.07 -3.02 6.52
C ILE A 146 3.21 -1.63 7.15
N MET A 147 3.90 -0.71 6.49
CA MET A 147 4.09 0.67 6.96
C MET A 147 2.79 1.47 6.94
N LYS A 148 1.99 1.36 5.87
CA LYS A 148 0.69 2.02 5.74
C LYS A 148 -0.29 1.49 6.77
N SER A 149 -0.36 0.18 6.97
CA SER A 149 -1.24 -0.46 7.94
C SER A 149 -2.70 0.01 7.78
N GLN A 150 -3.28 0.66 8.79
CA GLN A 150 -4.63 1.22 8.77
C GLN A 150 -4.67 2.73 8.49
N LEU A 151 -3.52 3.34 8.22
CA LEU A 151 -3.44 4.77 7.92
C LEU A 151 -4.12 5.06 6.58
N ASP A 152 -4.77 6.22 6.52
CA ASP A 152 -5.15 6.81 5.26
C ASP A 152 -3.92 7.37 4.52
N MET A 153 -4.12 7.70 3.24
CA MET A 153 -3.02 8.20 2.42
C MET A 153 -2.44 9.54 2.91
N PRO A 154 -3.25 10.55 3.31
CA PRO A 154 -2.74 11.81 3.84
C PRO A 154 -1.83 11.63 5.07
N ASP A 155 -2.24 10.85 6.07
CA ASP A 155 -1.44 10.62 7.28
C ASP A 155 -0.19 9.81 6.96
N PHE A 156 -0.31 8.76 6.14
CA PHE A 156 0.84 7.95 5.72
C PHE A 156 1.91 8.82 5.04
N THR A 157 1.54 9.63 4.04
CA THR A 157 2.48 10.52 3.36
C THR A 157 3.06 11.58 4.29
N ARG A 158 2.26 12.13 5.20
CA ARG A 158 2.73 13.09 6.21
C ARG A 158 3.82 12.48 7.09
N PHE A 159 3.62 11.26 7.62
CA PHE A 159 4.63 10.60 8.44
C PHE A 159 5.90 10.30 7.64
N CYS A 160 5.79 9.81 6.41
CA CYS A 160 6.94 9.59 5.54
C CYS A 160 7.77 10.87 5.34
N ARG A 161 7.12 12.01 5.08
CA ARG A 161 7.79 13.32 4.96
C ARG A 161 8.48 13.73 6.26
N MET A 162 7.84 13.55 7.41
CA MET A 162 8.42 13.89 8.71
C MET A 162 9.68 13.06 9.01
N VAL A 163 9.66 11.76 8.69
CA VAL A 163 10.82 10.86 8.88
C VAL A 163 11.95 11.24 7.93
N ALA A 164 11.65 11.44 6.63
CA ALA A 164 12.64 11.81 5.63
C ALA A 164 13.29 13.18 5.90
N ALA A 165 12.51 14.16 6.40
CA ALA A 165 13.04 15.46 6.79
C ALA A 165 14.02 15.39 7.97
N ARG A 166 13.86 14.41 8.86
CA ARG A 166 14.77 14.19 10.00
C ARG A 166 15.98 13.32 9.63
N HIS A 167 15.84 12.46 8.64
CA HIS A 167 16.86 11.53 8.17
C HIS A 167 17.00 11.63 6.65
N PRO A 168 17.67 12.69 6.14
CA PRO A 168 17.93 12.84 4.71
C PRO A 168 18.84 11.71 4.22
N LEU A 169 18.66 11.35 2.94
CA LEU A 169 19.46 10.34 2.23
C LEU A 169 20.87 10.85 1.91
#